data_AF-A0A0L0HJ61-F1
#
_entry.id   AF-A0A0L0HJ61-F1
#
_cell.length_a   1.000
_cell.length_b   1.000
_cell.length_c   1.000
_cell.angle_alpha   90.00
_cell.angle_beta   90.00
_cell.angle_gamma   90.00
#
_symmetry.space_group_name_H-M   'P 1'
#
loop_
_entity.id
_entity.type
_entity.pdbx_description
1 polymer ?
#
loop_
_entity_poly.entity_id
_entity_poly.type
_entity_poly.pdbx_seq_one_letter_code
_entity_poly.pdbx_strand_id
1 'polypeptide(L)'
;MIVVSAVPSGFPRPLHNPASLKNIFLLDDITFWVLDIERGQVTDKRVFMHDYIFLSNHAGVHLYDNMLGIASVQNQSIYILHIKDSGILLDVRTIGYLNNEDDELVLARYRLAEQMYSNKKVTGGPEFIWDYMDNTGEEDEDSDWDRESAWEGWEGSSLGSPSSDSTPPPLPVRRSEPPDSTNAMVPDGPVDRSRNGRATSLRSFAAPSSTAIPYECTPLSGVKQRLMAYLFRKAYSSDRTSHLSHFYQTFAHFASLALWRMHFLDNLHIVIKFGLADAIVGKNIDSATSSQTSFFVIYSLATTKVLGVYENTSEELLKLYEDWQVCSGTPYNQSGLSISNPSNSLFAREEHSRRIRAVQKARNGGPVQAVKRVLSGLPFNDQQFVDSPYLDHELFSYDDKAINNVDRARPSGEHPIKFFDRQTGQFKFAIDPNLPLNSRQVYAQVRGVKRYVTCIFHPVDPFILSIQQVNSSMTVVNLHIRREQQLEPDR
;
A
#
# COMPACT_ATOMS: atom_id res chain seq x y z
N MET A 1 -2.91 24.48 -5.60
CA MET A 1 -3.82 23.31 -5.53
C MET A 1 -3.67 22.47 -6.79
N ILE A 2 -3.77 21.15 -6.71
CA ILE A 2 -3.82 20.28 -7.90
C ILE A 2 -5.21 19.66 -8.00
N VAL A 3 -5.82 19.72 -9.17
CA VAL A 3 -7.12 19.09 -9.47
C VAL A 3 -6.93 18.13 -10.62
N VAL A 4 -7.61 16.99 -10.58
CA VAL A 4 -7.52 15.97 -11.64
C VAL A 4 -8.86 15.82 -12.33
N SER A 5 -8.83 15.75 -13.65
CA SER A 5 -9.97 15.40 -14.49
C SER A 5 -9.62 14.16 -15.32
N ALA A 6 -10.54 13.21 -15.40
CA ALA A 6 -10.42 12.03 -16.27
C ALA A 6 -11.60 12.02 -17.25
N VAL A 7 -11.29 11.91 -18.53
CA VAL A 7 -12.29 11.81 -19.60
C VAL A 7 -12.06 10.51 -20.35
N PRO A 8 -13.09 9.69 -20.64
CA PRO A 8 -12.92 8.46 -21.41
C PRO A 8 -12.20 8.73 -22.73
N SER A 9 -11.11 8.00 -22.95
CA SER A 9 -10.30 8.13 -24.16
C SER A 9 -11.13 7.75 -25.39
N GLY A 10 -10.85 8.41 -26.52
CA GLY A 10 -11.39 8.02 -27.82
C GLY A 10 -10.81 6.71 -28.36
N PHE A 11 -10.79 6.55 -29.69
CA PHE A 11 -10.26 5.33 -30.32
C PHE A 11 -8.85 4.96 -29.83
N PRO A 12 -8.57 3.65 -29.64
CA PRO A 12 -7.31 3.19 -29.09
C PRO A 12 -6.14 3.53 -30.04
N ARG A 13 -5.10 4.15 -29.48
CA ARG A 13 -3.80 4.33 -30.15
C ARG A 13 -2.87 3.15 -29.84
N PRO A 14 -1.79 2.95 -30.63
CA PRO A 14 -0.79 1.93 -30.34
C PRO A 14 -0.18 2.16 -28.95
N LEU A 15 -0.01 1.08 -28.18
CA LEU A 15 0.68 1.10 -26.89
C LEU A 15 2.13 1.56 -27.11
N HIS A 16 2.52 2.66 -26.46
CA HIS A 16 3.83 3.28 -26.67
C HIS A 16 4.94 2.59 -25.85
N ASN A 17 4.58 1.89 -24.78
CA ASN A 17 5.51 1.21 -23.88
C ASN A 17 5.36 -0.32 -24.03
N PRO A 18 6.45 -1.08 -24.28
CA PRO A 18 6.39 -2.54 -24.39
C PRO A 18 5.91 -3.22 -23.09
N ALA A 19 6.04 -2.56 -21.94
CA ALA A 19 5.58 -3.07 -20.65
C ALA A 19 4.09 -2.83 -20.39
N SER A 20 3.36 -2.13 -21.27
CA SER A 20 1.96 -1.76 -21.02
C SER A 20 1.05 -2.98 -20.88
N LEU A 21 0.04 -2.85 -20.00
CA LEU A 21 -0.95 -3.91 -19.78
C LEU A 21 -1.90 -4.02 -20.98
N LYS A 22 -2.13 -5.25 -21.45
CA LYS A 22 -2.95 -5.53 -22.64
C LYS A 22 -4.43 -5.79 -22.32
N ASN A 23 -4.78 -5.95 -21.05
CA ASN A 23 -6.10 -6.37 -20.57
C ASN A 23 -6.95 -5.22 -19.99
N ILE A 24 -6.53 -3.97 -20.17
CA ILE A 24 -7.29 -2.79 -19.77
C ILE A 24 -7.89 -2.16 -21.02
N PHE A 25 -9.21 -2.13 -21.09
CA PHE A 25 -9.95 -1.66 -22.28
C PHE A 25 -10.60 -0.28 -22.09
N LEU A 26 -10.77 0.16 -20.85
CA LEU A 26 -11.33 1.47 -20.51
C LEU A 26 -10.18 2.33 -20.01
N LEU A 27 -9.73 3.22 -20.88
CA LEU A 27 -8.63 4.15 -20.63
C LEU A 27 -9.18 5.57 -20.63
N ASP A 28 -8.56 6.44 -19.85
CA ASP A 28 -8.94 7.84 -19.72
C ASP A 28 -7.80 8.75 -20.19
N ASP A 29 -8.18 9.89 -20.76
CA ASP A 29 -7.30 11.03 -20.94
C ASP A 29 -7.34 11.83 -19.62
N ILE A 30 -6.30 11.65 -18.82
CA ILE A 30 -6.20 12.16 -17.46
C ILE A 30 -5.38 13.44 -17.47
N THR A 31 -5.97 14.54 -17.00
CA THR A 31 -5.29 15.84 -16.89
C THR A 31 -5.17 16.25 -15.43
N PHE A 32 -3.94 16.53 -15.01
CA PHE A 32 -3.60 17.17 -13.74
C PHE A 32 -3.48 18.67 -13.99
N TRP A 33 -4.29 19.46 -13.30
CA TRP A 33 -4.33 20.92 -13.40
C TRP A 33 -3.71 21.52 -12.14
N VAL A 34 -2.76 22.43 -12.30
CA VAL A 34 -2.22 23.22 -11.19
C VAL A 34 -2.94 24.56 -11.14
N LEU A 35 -3.49 24.87 -9.99
CA LEU A 35 -4.28 26.08 -9.72
C LEU A 35 -3.56 26.93 -8.68
N ASP A 36 -3.34 28.19 -9.01
CA ASP A 36 -3.06 29.25 -8.06
C ASP A 36 -4.39 29.65 -7.40
N ILE A 37 -4.51 29.36 -6.11
CA ILE A 37 -5.75 29.61 -5.34
C ILE A 37 -5.94 31.11 -5.08
N GLU A 38 -4.85 31.86 -4.87
CA GLU A 38 -4.93 33.28 -4.56
C GLU A 38 -5.41 34.08 -5.78
N ARG A 39 -4.90 33.71 -6.97
CA ARG A 39 -5.29 34.37 -8.23
C ARG A 39 -6.48 33.72 -8.90
N GLY A 40 -6.85 32.50 -8.52
CA GLY A 40 -7.92 31.72 -9.14
C GLY A 40 -7.61 31.32 -10.59
N GLN A 41 -6.34 31.11 -10.93
CA GLN A 41 -5.89 30.83 -12.31
C GLN A 41 -5.20 29.47 -12.42
N VAL A 42 -5.30 28.86 -13.60
CA VAL A 42 -4.51 27.66 -13.95
C VAL A 42 -3.10 28.11 -14.28
N THR A 43 -2.11 27.61 -13.55
CA THR A 43 -0.69 27.92 -13.80
C THR A 43 -0.07 26.95 -14.79
N ASP A 44 -0.40 25.67 -14.69
CA ASP A 44 0.15 24.61 -15.54
C ASP A 44 -0.78 23.39 -15.60
N LYS A 45 -0.54 22.48 -16.55
CA LYS A 45 -1.24 21.21 -16.66
C LYS A 45 -0.35 20.10 -17.21
N ARG A 46 -0.57 18.88 -16.72
CA ARG A 46 0.04 17.66 -17.26
C ARG A 46 -1.04 16.71 -17.75
N VAL A 47 -0.92 16.24 -18.99
CA VAL A 47 -1.88 15.31 -19.61
C VAL A 47 -1.24 13.94 -19.81
N PHE A 48 -1.98 12.90 -19.44
CA PHE A 48 -1.69 11.48 -19.67
C PHE A 48 -2.80 10.93 -20.56
N MET A 49 -2.47 10.68 -21.83
CA MET A 49 -3.45 10.18 -22.80
C MET A 49 -3.53 8.66 -22.73
N HIS A 50 -4.73 8.11 -22.92
CA HIS A 50 -4.96 6.66 -22.96
C HIS A 50 -4.31 5.92 -21.78
N ASP A 51 -4.46 6.45 -20.57
CA ASP A 51 -3.84 5.89 -19.38
C ASP A 51 -4.90 5.34 -18.41
N TYR A 52 -4.44 4.53 -17.46
CA TYR A 52 -5.22 4.06 -16.33
C TYR A 52 -4.45 4.39 -15.05
N ILE A 53 -4.89 5.43 -14.36
CA ILE A 53 -4.35 5.89 -13.08
C ILE A 53 -5.47 5.77 -12.05
N PHE A 54 -5.20 5.14 -10.90
CA PHE A 54 -6.19 5.01 -9.82
C PHE A 54 -6.41 6.34 -9.10
N LEU A 55 -7.37 7.14 -9.55
CA LEU A 55 -7.70 8.42 -8.90
C LEU A 55 -8.57 8.26 -7.65
N SER A 56 -9.31 7.16 -7.52
CA SER A 56 -10.13 6.88 -6.33
C SER A 56 -9.27 6.84 -5.06
N ASN A 57 -9.63 7.67 -4.08
CA ASN A 57 -8.88 7.86 -2.83
C ASN A 57 -7.38 8.14 -3.07
N HIS A 58 -7.03 8.83 -4.15
CA HIS A 58 -5.64 9.15 -4.53
C HIS A 58 -4.71 7.94 -4.63
N ALA A 59 -5.25 6.73 -4.86
CA ALA A 59 -4.47 5.50 -4.76
C ALA A 59 -3.28 5.38 -5.74
N GLY A 60 -3.32 6.09 -6.87
CA GLY A 60 -2.27 6.14 -7.88
C GLY A 60 -1.46 7.44 -7.87
N VAL A 61 -1.65 8.31 -6.89
CA VAL A 61 -0.99 9.63 -6.82
C VAL A 61 -0.50 9.86 -5.39
N HIS A 62 0.73 10.33 -5.24
CA HIS A 62 1.30 10.67 -3.94
C HIS A 62 2.02 12.01 -4.02
N LEU A 63 1.92 12.82 -2.97
CA LEU A 63 2.60 14.10 -2.88
C LEU A 63 3.54 14.08 -1.68
N TYR A 64 4.81 14.41 -1.89
CA TYR A 64 5.77 14.55 -0.82
C TYR A 64 6.49 15.88 -0.96
N ASP A 65 6.23 16.81 -0.04
CA ASP A 65 6.68 18.20 -0.13
C ASP A 65 6.27 18.82 -1.49
N ASN A 66 7.24 19.08 -2.36
CA ASN A 66 7.04 19.62 -3.71
C ASN A 66 7.21 18.56 -4.81
N MET A 67 7.33 17.28 -4.47
CA MET A 67 7.43 16.17 -5.43
C MET A 67 6.09 15.44 -5.58
N LEU A 68 5.65 15.32 -6.82
CA LEU A 68 4.44 14.62 -7.22
C LEU A 68 4.78 13.30 -7.90
N GLY A 69 4.28 12.19 -7.36
CA GLY A 69 4.44 10.85 -7.90
C GLY A 69 3.13 10.36 -8.49
N ILE A 70 3.16 9.92 -9.74
CA ILE A 70 1.98 9.42 -10.47
C ILE A 70 2.27 8.01 -10.98
N ALA A 71 1.54 7.02 -10.46
CA ALA A 71 1.64 5.63 -10.89
C ALA A 71 0.66 5.34 -12.05
N SER A 72 1.18 5.25 -13.27
CA SER A 72 0.46 4.74 -14.42
C SER A 72 0.44 3.22 -14.40
N VAL A 73 -0.76 2.67 -14.22
CA VAL A 73 -0.98 1.23 -14.24
C VAL A 73 -1.03 0.73 -15.67
N GLN A 74 -1.61 1.49 -16.61
CA GLN A 74 -1.64 1.08 -18.01
C GLN A 74 -0.23 0.98 -18.61
N ASN A 75 0.60 2.01 -18.40
CA ASN A 75 1.95 2.08 -18.97
C ASN A 75 3.02 1.50 -18.05
N GLN A 76 2.64 0.93 -16.90
CA GLN A 76 3.55 0.29 -15.95
C GLN A 76 4.76 1.18 -15.59
N SER A 77 4.46 2.46 -15.35
CA SER A 77 5.46 3.51 -15.16
C SER A 77 5.05 4.45 -14.03
N ILE A 78 6.03 4.99 -13.31
CA ILE A 78 5.87 6.02 -12.30
C ILE A 78 6.50 7.30 -12.83
N TYR A 79 5.72 8.36 -12.89
CA TYR A 79 6.19 9.70 -13.23
C TYR A 79 6.46 10.47 -11.94
N ILE A 80 7.66 11.00 -11.80
CA ILE A 80 8.08 11.87 -10.70
C ILE A 80 8.22 13.26 -11.28
N LEU A 81 7.39 14.17 -10.76
CA LEU A 81 7.37 15.57 -11.14
C LEU A 81 7.74 16.45 -9.95
N HIS A 82 8.42 17.56 -10.20
CA HIS A 82 8.69 18.60 -9.21
C HIS A 82 7.75 19.78 -9.45
N ILE A 83 7.13 20.27 -8.39
CA ILE A 83 6.22 21.42 -8.41
C ILE A 83 7.04 22.63 -7.97
N LYS A 84 7.26 23.57 -8.88
CA LYS A 84 7.89 24.84 -8.53
C LYS A 84 6.93 25.76 -7.77
N ASP A 85 7.49 26.69 -7.01
CA ASP A 85 6.73 27.78 -6.38
C ASP A 85 5.92 28.61 -7.38
N SER A 86 6.37 28.67 -8.65
CA SER A 86 5.64 29.31 -9.75
C SER A 86 4.41 28.53 -10.22
N GLY A 87 4.13 27.35 -9.65
CA GLY A 87 3.04 26.47 -10.05
C GLY A 87 3.28 25.69 -11.34
N ILE A 88 4.54 25.51 -11.75
CA ILE A 88 4.94 24.75 -12.95
C ILE A 88 5.32 23.31 -12.55
N LEU A 89 4.85 22.34 -13.33
CA LEU A 89 5.21 20.93 -13.20
C LEU A 89 6.44 20.65 -14.07
N LEU A 90 7.53 20.22 -13.43
CA LEU A 90 8.71 19.72 -14.12
C LEU A 90 8.76 18.21 -14.06
N ASP A 91 8.87 17.54 -15.21
CA ASP A 91 9.20 16.13 -15.26
C ASP A 91 10.64 15.93 -14.76
N VAL A 92 10.81 15.25 -13.62
CA VAL A 92 12.14 14.95 -13.05
C VAL A 92 12.60 13.59 -13.53
N ARG A 93 11.71 12.60 -13.49
CA ARG A 93 12.07 11.22 -13.81
C ARG A 93 10.85 10.37 -14.15
N THR A 94 11.05 9.41 -15.04
CA THR A 94 10.11 8.31 -15.27
C THR A 94 10.76 6.97 -14.91
N ILE A 95 10.09 6.16 -14.10
CA ILE A 95 10.54 4.83 -13.68
C ILE A 95 9.57 3.80 -14.21
N GLY A 96 10.00 2.93 -15.12
CA GLY A 96 9.14 1.91 -15.70
C GLY A 96 9.95 0.89 -16.47
N TYR A 97 9.75 0.86 -17.78
CA TYR A 97 10.57 0.04 -18.69
C TYR A 97 12.02 0.53 -18.76
N LEU A 98 12.23 1.84 -18.63
CA LEU A 98 13.53 2.46 -18.43
C LEU A 98 13.57 3.09 -17.03
N ASN A 99 14.76 3.22 -16.46
CA ASN A 99 14.97 3.90 -15.19
C ASN A 99 15.63 5.27 -15.40
N ASN A 100 16.49 5.41 -16.41
CA ASN A 100 17.18 6.64 -16.80
C ASN A 100 16.89 6.99 -18.27
N GLU A 101 17.13 8.25 -18.63
CA GLU A 101 16.88 8.75 -19.99
C GLU A 101 17.85 8.15 -21.03
N ASP A 102 19.06 7.81 -20.63
CA ASP A 102 20.13 7.24 -21.45
C ASP A 102 20.09 5.71 -21.55
N ASP A 103 19.24 5.03 -20.76
CA ASP A 103 19.11 3.56 -20.76
C ASP A 103 18.82 3.01 -22.18
N GLU A 104 18.05 3.74 -23.00
CA GLU A 104 17.71 3.31 -24.35
C GLU A 104 18.94 3.26 -25.28
N LEU A 105 19.92 4.14 -25.09
CA LEU A 105 21.17 4.12 -25.86
C LEU A 105 21.97 2.84 -25.55
N VAL A 106 22.03 2.47 -24.28
CA VAL A 106 22.69 1.24 -23.82
C VAL A 106 21.96 0.01 -24.37
N LEU A 107 20.63 -0.03 -24.25
CA LEU A 107 19.83 -1.14 -24.78
C LEU A 107 19.95 -1.27 -26.31
N ALA A 108 19.97 -0.15 -27.04
CA ALA A 108 20.15 -0.15 -28.48
C ALA A 108 21.51 -0.74 -28.89
N ARG A 109 22.59 -0.42 -28.17
CA ARG A 109 23.91 -1.04 -28.39
C ARG A 109 23.88 -2.56 -28.25
N TYR A 110 23.22 -3.07 -27.22
CA TYR A 110 23.06 -4.52 -27.02
C TYR A 110 22.20 -5.17 -28.10
N ARG A 111 21.08 -4.54 -28.51
CA ARG A 111 20.23 -5.04 -29.60
C ARG A 111 21.01 -5.14 -30.92
N LEU A 112 21.84 -4.14 -31.23
CA LEU A 112 22.72 -4.17 -32.40
C LEU A 112 23.75 -5.30 -32.33
N ALA A 113 24.39 -5.48 -31.17
CA ALA A 113 25.34 -6.57 -30.96
C ALA A 113 24.68 -7.96 -31.14
N GLU A 114 23.46 -8.15 -30.62
CA GLU A 114 22.70 -9.39 -30.77
C GLU A 114 22.28 -9.65 -32.22
N GLN A 115 21.87 -8.61 -32.96
CA GLN A 115 21.59 -8.69 -34.39
C GLN A 115 22.84 -9.11 -35.19
N MET A 116 23.98 -8.50 -34.90
CA MET A 116 25.26 -8.86 -35.53
C MET A 116 25.64 -10.31 -35.23
N TYR A 117 25.48 -10.77 -33.99
CA TYR A 117 25.73 -12.16 -33.60
C TYR A 117 24.79 -13.14 -34.33
N SER A 118 23.50 -12.83 -34.39
CA SER A 118 22.50 -13.65 -35.07
C SER A 118 22.77 -13.74 -36.57
N ASN A 119 23.12 -12.62 -37.22
CA ASN A 119 23.50 -12.58 -38.62
C ASN A 119 24.77 -13.40 -38.90
N LYS A 120 25.76 -13.38 -37.98
CA LYS A 120 26.96 -14.22 -38.06
C LYS A 120 26.65 -15.71 -37.91
N LYS A 121 25.73 -16.12 -37.03
CA LYS A 121 25.27 -17.51 -36.91
C LYS A 121 24.60 -18.05 -38.18
N VAL A 122 23.90 -17.19 -38.92
CA VAL A 122 23.25 -17.57 -40.18
C VAL A 122 24.26 -17.66 -41.33
N THR A 123 25.43 -17.02 -41.21
CA THR A 123 26.42 -16.91 -42.29
C THR A 123 27.73 -17.67 -42.06
N GLY A 124 28.02 -18.16 -40.84
CA GLY A 124 29.26 -18.87 -40.53
C GLY A 124 29.08 -20.06 -39.58
N GLY A 125 29.69 -21.20 -39.94
CA GLY A 125 29.93 -22.34 -39.05
C GLY A 125 30.83 -21.97 -37.86
N PRO A 126 31.04 -22.90 -36.91
CA PRO A 126 31.49 -22.55 -35.55
C PRO A 126 32.96 -22.16 -35.55
N GLU A 127 33.24 -20.86 -35.45
CA GLU A 127 34.53 -20.38 -34.96
C GLU A 127 34.34 -19.47 -33.74
N PHE A 128 35.17 -19.79 -32.75
CA PHE A 128 35.08 -19.44 -31.34
C PHE A 128 36.05 -18.29 -31.09
N ILE A 129 35.59 -17.04 -30.90
CA ILE A 129 36.52 -15.94 -30.57
C ILE A 129 35.90 -14.93 -29.59
N TRP A 130 36.54 -14.80 -28.43
CA TRP A 130 36.28 -13.86 -27.30
C TRP A 130 36.92 -12.47 -27.49
N ASP A 131 37.29 -12.08 -28.71
CA ASP A 131 38.31 -11.05 -28.94
C ASP A 131 37.75 -9.68 -29.36
N TYR A 132 36.56 -9.30 -28.85
CA TYR A 132 35.94 -8.01 -29.18
C TYR A 132 35.40 -7.24 -27.98
N MET A 133 35.93 -7.50 -26.77
CA MET A 133 35.61 -6.71 -25.57
C MET A 133 36.80 -5.97 -24.96
N ASP A 134 38.01 -6.10 -25.51
CA ASP A 134 39.25 -5.61 -24.86
C ASP A 134 39.85 -4.32 -25.47
N ASN A 135 39.06 -3.55 -26.22
CA ASN A 135 39.54 -2.28 -26.78
C ASN A 135 38.56 -1.13 -26.56
N THR A 136 38.47 -0.71 -25.29
CA THR A 136 38.23 0.69 -24.92
C THR A 136 39.22 1.02 -23.81
N GLY A 137 40.37 1.56 -24.19
CA GLY A 137 41.26 2.25 -23.27
C GLY A 137 40.72 3.63 -22.92
N GLU A 138 40.95 3.98 -21.65
CA GLU A 138 40.95 5.32 -21.03
C GLU A 138 39.54 5.92 -20.86
N GLU A 139 39.03 6.16 -19.65
CA GLU A 139 39.64 6.81 -18.48
C GLU A 139 39.40 6.02 -17.18
N ASP A 140 40.48 5.56 -16.55
CA ASP A 140 40.49 5.12 -15.17
C ASP A 140 40.41 6.36 -14.26
N GLU A 141 39.19 6.77 -13.91
CA GLU A 141 38.95 7.41 -12.62
C GLU A 141 38.65 6.30 -11.62
N ASP A 142 39.64 6.05 -10.76
CA ASP A 142 39.68 5.18 -9.59
C ASP A 142 38.30 4.67 -9.12
N SER A 143 37.88 3.53 -9.69
CA SER A 143 36.88 2.66 -9.09
C SER A 143 37.56 1.94 -7.93
N ASP A 144 37.67 2.65 -6.82
CA ASP A 144 38.01 2.13 -5.52
C ASP A 144 37.10 0.93 -5.22
N TRP A 145 37.62 -0.29 -5.44
CA TRP A 145 37.02 -1.53 -4.98
C TRP A 145 37.27 -1.67 -3.47
N ASP A 146 37.02 -0.59 -2.75
CA ASP A 146 37.19 -0.55 -1.32
C ASP A 146 36.11 -1.41 -0.70
N ARG A 147 36.61 -2.55 -0.28
CA ARG A 147 36.07 -3.44 0.71
C ARG A 147 36.12 -2.71 2.05
N GLU A 148 35.39 -1.61 2.20
CA GLU A 148 35.26 -0.87 3.45
C GLU A 148 33.78 -0.67 3.84
N SER A 149 33.42 -1.35 4.92
CA SER A 149 32.89 -0.70 6.14
C SER A 149 31.71 0.27 5.98
N ALA A 150 30.51 -0.28 5.79
CA ALA A 150 29.26 0.42 6.11
C ALA A 150 28.21 -0.50 6.77
N TRP A 151 28.65 -1.49 7.54
CA TRP A 151 27.76 -2.32 8.38
C TRP A 151 28.26 -2.55 9.81
N GLU A 152 29.33 -1.88 10.25
CA GLU A 152 29.69 -1.82 11.67
C GLU A 152 29.18 -0.50 12.26
N GLY A 153 28.05 -0.57 12.96
CA GLY A 153 27.49 0.62 13.59
C GLY A 153 26.06 0.49 14.08
N TRP A 154 25.65 -0.66 14.60
CA TRP A 154 24.53 -0.79 15.55
C TRP A 154 24.58 -2.13 16.30
N GLU A 155 25.72 -2.39 16.97
CA GLU A 155 25.73 -3.25 18.14
C GLU A 155 25.76 -2.38 19.40
N GLY A 156 24.58 -2.19 19.98
CA GLY A 156 24.40 -1.57 21.29
C GLY A 156 24.15 -2.63 22.35
N SER A 157 25.24 -3.08 22.98
CA SER A 157 25.34 -3.46 24.39
C SER A 157 24.62 -4.74 24.85
N SER A 158 25.33 -5.86 24.74
CA SER A 158 25.22 -6.99 25.66
C SER A 158 26.00 -6.67 26.95
N LEU A 159 25.29 -6.58 28.08
CA LEU A 159 25.87 -6.61 29.42
C LEU A 159 25.57 -7.98 30.04
N GLY A 160 26.62 -8.57 30.60
CA GLY A 160 26.80 -10.00 30.79
C GLY A 160 25.83 -10.71 31.72
N SER A 161 25.66 -12.00 31.44
CA SER A 161 25.06 -12.97 32.36
C SER A 161 26.10 -13.49 33.34
N PRO A 162 25.82 -13.55 34.65
CA PRO A 162 26.44 -14.53 35.52
C PRO A 162 25.60 -15.81 35.54
N SER A 163 26.31 -16.93 35.46
CA SER A 163 25.84 -18.29 35.67
C SER A 163 25.21 -18.50 37.05
N SER A 164 24.05 -19.15 37.11
CA SER A 164 23.69 -20.04 38.22
C SER A 164 22.60 -21.03 37.80
N ASP A 165 23.03 -22.27 37.61
CA ASP A 165 22.42 -23.51 38.08
C ASP A 165 21.13 -23.36 38.91
N SER A 166 20.00 -23.84 38.39
CA SER A 166 18.93 -24.50 39.17
C SER A 166 17.79 -24.97 38.25
N THR A 167 17.61 -26.28 38.19
CA THR A 167 16.49 -27.02 37.59
C THR A 167 15.15 -26.68 38.27
N PRO A 168 14.03 -26.55 37.53
CA PRO A 168 12.69 -26.69 38.09
C PRO A 168 11.99 -28.00 37.64
N PRO A 169 11.06 -28.54 38.46
CA PRO A 169 10.50 -29.88 38.32
C PRO A 169 9.33 -29.95 37.31
N PRO A 170 8.94 -31.17 36.85
CA PRO A 170 7.87 -31.34 35.88
C PRO A 170 6.48 -31.18 36.51
N LEU A 171 5.58 -30.47 35.83
CA LEU A 171 4.16 -30.39 36.17
C LEU A 171 3.34 -31.50 35.49
N PRO A 172 2.23 -31.95 36.10
CA PRO A 172 1.63 -33.24 35.80
C PRO A 172 0.68 -33.24 34.59
N VAL A 173 0.70 -34.36 33.89
CA VAL A 173 -0.22 -34.75 32.80
C VAL A 173 -1.67 -34.75 33.29
N ARG A 174 -2.55 -33.98 32.65
CA ARG A 174 -4.00 -34.02 32.88
C ARG A 174 -4.70 -34.75 31.73
N ARG A 175 -5.48 -35.77 32.11
CA ARG A 175 -6.24 -36.69 31.26
C ARG A 175 -7.36 -35.98 30.48
N SER A 176 -7.59 -36.45 29.27
CA SER A 176 -8.74 -36.13 28.41
C SER A 176 -10.02 -36.79 28.92
N GLU A 177 -11.08 -36.01 29.10
CA GLU A 177 -12.46 -36.50 29.31
C GLU A 177 -13.29 -36.40 28.00
N PRO A 178 -14.23 -37.33 27.76
CA PRO A 178 -15.02 -37.39 26.52
C PRO A 178 -16.26 -36.48 26.58
N PRO A 179 -16.82 -36.05 25.43
CA PRO A 179 -18.06 -35.30 25.41
C PRO A 179 -19.30 -36.21 25.53
N ASP A 180 -20.19 -35.81 26.43
CA ASP A 180 -21.50 -36.42 26.68
C ASP A 180 -22.47 -36.29 25.49
N SER A 181 -23.19 -37.40 25.27
CA SER A 181 -24.31 -37.55 24.35
C SER A 181 -25.63 -37.43 25.09
N THR A 182 -26.55 -36.58 24.63
CA THR A 182 -28.00 -36.73 24.90
C THR A 182 -28.86 -36.09 23.79
N ASN A 183 -29.26 -36.95 22.86
CA ASN A 183 -30.58 -37.17 22.24
C ASN A 183 -31.59 -36.01 22.01
N ALA A 184 -32.07 -35.94 20.76
CA ALA A 184 -33.45 -36.25 20.27
C ALA A 184 -33.77 -35.39 19.02
N MET A 185 -34.55 -35.74 17.98
CA MET A 185 -35.25 -36.94 17.46
C MET A 185 -35.80 -36.59 16.04
N VAL A 186 -35.44 -37.39 15.03
CA VAL A 186 -36.14 -37.99 13.83
C VAL A 186 -37.63 -37.57 13.58
N PRO A 187 -38.16 -37.42 12.31
CA PRO A 187 -38.41 -38.55 11.39
C PRO A 187 -38.34 -38.40 9.85
N ASP A 188 -38.16 -39.58 9.24
CA ASP A 188 -38.12 -39.94 7.82
C ASP A 188 -39.50 -40.07 7.13
N GLY A 189 -39.51 -39.80 5.81
CA GLY A 189 -40.36 -40.42 4.78
C GLY A 189 -41.18 -39.45 3.89
N PRO A 190 -41.54 -39.78 2.61
CA PRO A 190 -41.19 -40.95 1.80
C PRO A 190 -40.55 -40.61 0.42
N VAL A 191 -40.16 -41.69 -0.25
CA VAL A 191 -39.56 -41.86 -1.57
C VAL A 191 -40.40 -41.24 -2.70
N ASP A 192 -39.76 -40.51 -3.63
CA ASP A 192 -40.23 -40.45 -5.00
C ASP A 192 -39.09 -40.53 -6.03
N ARG A 193 -39.29 -41.41 -7.01
CA ARG A 193 -38.34 -41.80 -8.07
C ARG A 193 -38.57 -40.91 -9.27
N SER A 194 -37.56 -40.13 -9.66
CA SER A 194 -37.47 -39.60 -11.02
C SER A 194 -36.02 -39.63 -11.49
N ARG A 195 -35.80 -40.52 -12.47
CA ARG A 195 -34.59 -40.70 -13.26
C ARG A 195 -34.28 -39.41 -14.03
N ASN A 196 -33.01 -38.99 -14.02
CA ASN A 196 -32.32 -38.67 -15.27
C ASN A 196 -30.79 -38.75 -15.11
N GLY A 197 -30.16 -39.27 -16.16
CA GLY A 197 -28.92 -40.03 -16.13
C GLY A 197 -27.65 -39.27 -15.75
N ARG A 198 -26.80 -39.94 -14.99
CA ARG A 198 -25.41 -39.56 -14.73
C ARG A 198 -24.52 -40.48 -15.57
N ALA A 199 -24.05 -39.96 -16.71
CA ALA A 199 -22.98 -40.60 -17.48
C ALA A 199 -21.67 -40.44 -16.70
N THR A 200 -21.09 -41.56 -16.31
CA THR A 200 -19.71 -41.70 -15.86
C THR A 200 -18.77 -41.45 -17.03
N SER A 201 -17.88 -40.45 -16.91
CA SER A 201 -16.69 -40.36 -17.75
C SER A 201 -15.50 -40.00 -16.88
N LEU A 202 -14.67 -41.02 -16.65
CA LEU A 202 -13.30 -40.90 -16.20
C LEU A 202 -12.55 -40.02 -17.23
N ARG A 203 -12.15 -38.81 -16.84
CA ARG A 203 -11.14 -38.05 -17.58
C ARG A 203 -9.80 -38.21 -16.89
N SER A 204 -8.96 -39.00 -17.53
CA SER A 204 -7.52 -39.04 -17.34
C SER A 204 -6.94 -37.62 -17.43
N PHE A 205 -6.01 -37.32 -16.52
CA PHE A 205 -5.14 -36.15 -16.59
C PHE A 205 -4.23 -36.30 -17.80
N ALA A 206 -4.62 -35.70 -18.93
CA ALA A 206 -3.71 -35.42 -20.02
C ALA A 206 -3.13 -34.01 -19.82
N ALA A 207 -1.80 -33.93 -19.70
CA ALA A 207 -1.08 -32.68 -19.68
C ALA A 207 -1.45 -31.86 -20.92
N PRO A 208 -1.74 -30.55 -20.81
CA PRO A 208 -1.92 -29.72 -21.99
C PRO A 208 -0.59 -29.66 -22.72
N SER A 209 -0.56 -30.27 -23.91
CA SER A 209 0.48 -30.07 -24.91
C SER A 209 0.70 -28.56 -25.08
N SER A 210 1.89 -28.10 -24.71
CA SER A 210 2.35 -26.73 -24.91
C SER A 210 2.38 -26.42 -26.39
N THR A 211 1.28 -25.91 -26.93
CA THR A 211 1.36 -25.05 -28.10
C THR A 211 2.12 -23.82 -27.65
N ALA A 212 3.41 -23.76 -27.98
CA ALA A 212 4.27 -22.64 -27.73
C ALA A 212 3.64 -21.40 -28.37
N ILE A 213 3.02 -20.56 -27.53
CA ILE A 213 2.76 -19.16 -27.89
C ILE A 213 4.16 -18.58 -28.17
N PRO A 214 4.39 -17.91 -29.31
CA PRO A 214 5.63 -17.21 -29.53
C PRO A 214 5.73 -16.16 -28.43
N TYR A 215 6.58 -16.41 -27.43
CA TYR A 215 7.00 -15.37 -26.53
C TYR A 215 7.79 -14.39 -27.40
N GLU A 216 7.15 -13.33 -27.87
CA GLU A 216 7.85 -12.06 -28.04
C GLU A 216 8.26 -11.62 -26.61
N CYS A 217 9.24 -12.31 -26.04
CA CYS A 217 9.82 -12.00 -24.75
C CYS A 217 10.65 -10.75 -24.95
N THR A 218 9.98 -9.60 -24.94
CA THR A 218 10.70 -8.35 -24.73
C THR A 218 11.46 -8.52 -23.42
N PRO A 219 12.79 -8.33 -23.40
CA PRO A 219 13.58 -8.55 -22.20
C PRO A 219 13.04 -7.69 -21.07
N LEU A 220 13.02 -8.26 -19.85
CA LEU A 220 12.70 -7.49 -18.65
C LEU A 220 13.69 -6.33 -18.56
N SER A 221 13.16 -5.11 -18.45
CA SER A 221 13.95 -3.89 -18.36
C SER A 221 13.51 -3.05 -17.16
N GLY A 222 14.28 -2.01 -16.85
CA GLY A 222 13.93 -0.98 -15.88
C GLY A 222 13.69 -1.53 -14.48
N VAL A 223 12.56 -1.16 -13.87
CA VAL A 223 12.27 -1.51 -12.47
C VAL A 223 12.08 -3.02 -12.26
N LYS A 224 11.48 -3.72 -13.24
CA LYS A 224 11.29 -5.18 -13.16
C LYS A 224 12.61 -5.93 -13.24
N GLN A 225 13.53 -5.46 -14.08
CA GLN A 225 14.88 -6.04 -14.15
C GLN A 225 15.62 -5.85 -12.83
N ARG A 226 15.55 -4.64 -12.24
CA ARG A 226 16.17 -4.36 -10.93
C ARG A 226 15.60 -5.23 -9.82
N LEU A 227 14.27 -5.47 -9.84
CA LEU A 227 13.60 -6.40 -8.94
C LEU A 227 14.14 -7.82 -9.10
N MET A 228 14.21 -8.34 -10.33
CA MET A 228 14.72 -9.69 -10.59
C MET A 228 16.19 -9.83 -10.16
N ALA A 229 17.01 -8.82 -10.46
CA ALA A 229 18.42 -8.80 -10.09
C ALA A 229 18.61 -8.83 -8.56
N TYR A 230 17.80 -8.09 -7.81
CA TYR A 230 17.81 -8.13 -6.35
C TYR A 230 17.46 -9.52 -5.81
N LEU A 231 16.38 -10.12 -6.30
CA LEU A 231 15.95 -11.45 -5.87
C LEU A 231 16.98 -12.53 -6.21
N PHE A 232 17.59 -12.45 -7.40
CA PHE A 232 18.67 -13.34 -7.80
C PHE A 232 19.89 -13.20 -6.90
N ARG A 233 20.36 -11.96 -6.65
CA ARG A 233 21.52 -11.70 -5.78
C ARG A 233 21.27 -12.21 -4.36
N LYS A 234 20.08 -12.00 -3.81
CA LYS A 234 19.68 -12.51 -2.49
C LYS A 234 19.64 -14.04 -2.44
N ALA A 235 19.18 -14.69 -3.51
CA ALA A 235 19.19 -16.14 -3.61
C ALA A 235 20.61 -16.70 -3.79
N TYR A 236 21.46 -16.01 -4.54
CA TYR A 236 22.85 -16.40 -4.82
C TYR A 236 23.77 -16.20 -3.61
N SER A 237 23.58 -15.13 -2.84
CA SER A 237 24.33 -14.87 -1.60
C SER A 237 23.95 -15.83 -0.48
N SER A 238 22.82 -16.53 -0.61
CA SER A 238 22.48 -17.62 0.28
C SER A 238 23.20 -18.87 -0.24
N ASP A 239 24.16 -19.42 0.50
CA ASP A 239 24.93 -20.64 0.12
C ASP A 239 24.08 -21.91 -0.14
N ARG A 240 22.75 -21.81 -0.08
CA ARG A 240 21.79 -22.89 -0.30
C ARG A 240 21.32 -22.91 -1.75
N THR A 241 21.66 -23.98 -2.47
CA THR A 241 21.18 -24.27 -3.83
C THR A 241 19.65 -24.30 -3.96
N SER A 242 18.93 -24.58 -2.86
CA SER A 242 17.47 -24.55 -2.81
C SER A 242 16.88 -23.16 -3.06
N HIS A 243 17.54 -22.08 -2.61
CA HIS A 243 17.05 -20.71 -2.83
C HIS A 243 17.16 -20.31 -4.29
N LEU A 244 18.24 -20.71 -4.96
CA LEU A 244 18.42 -20.48 -6.39
C LEU A 244 17.42 -21.27 -7.23
N SER A 245 17.16 -22.53 -6.88
CA SER A 245 16.11 -23.35 -7.50
C SER A 245 14.73 -22.71 -7.34
N HIS A 246 14.42 -22.23 -6.14
CA HIS A 246 13.15 -21.53 -5.86
C HIS A 246 13.01 -20.23 -6.68
N PHE A 247 14.08 -19.46 -6.84
CA PHE A 247 14.09 -18.27 -7.71
C PHE A 247 13.71 -18.64 -9.15
N TYR A 248 14.33 -19.65 -9.73
CA TYR A 248 14.02 -20.06 -11.11
C TYR A 248 12.57 -20.57 -11.26
N GLN A 249 12.03 -21.26 -10.27
CA GLN A 249 10.63 -21.70 -10.27
C GLN A 249 9.64 -20.54 -10.17
N THR A 250 10.00 -19.49 -9.43
CA THR A 250 9.12 -18.32 -9.20
C THR A 250 9.36 -17.16 -10.17
N PHE A 251 10.41 -17.23 -11.00
CA PHE A 251 10.79 -16.18 -11.93
C PHE A 251 9.63 -15.69 -12.81
N ALA A 252 8.90 -16.61 -13.43
CA ALA A 252 7.77 -16.28 -14.30
C ALA A 252 6.66 -15.55 -13.54
N HIS A 253 6.41 -15.94 -12.28
CA HIS A 253 5.43 -15.28 -11.43
C HIS A 253 5.84 -13.83 -11.16
N PHE A 254 7.07 -13.60 -10.68
CA PHE A 254 7.54 -12.24 -10.40
C PHE A 254 7.64 -11.36 -11.64
N ALA A 255 8.03 -11.92 -12.80
CA ALA A 255 8.07 -11.22 -14.07
C ALA A 255 6.68 -10.73 -14.53
N SER A 256 5.64 -11.53 -14.24
CA SER A 256 4.24 -11.22 -14.56
C SER A 256 3.59 -10.20 -13.63
N LEU A 257 4.21 -9.87 -12.48
CA LEU A 257 3.67 -8.86 -11.57
C LEU A 257 3.61 -7.50 -12.25
N ALA A 258 2.57 -6.77 -11.94
CA ALA A 258 2.31 -5.43 -12.44
C ALA A 258 2.41 -4.41 -11.32
N LEU A 259 2.95 -3.25 -11.66
CA LEU A 259 2.99 -2.06 -10.84
C LEU A 259 1.56 -1.60 -10.57
N TRP A 260 1.25 -1.39 -9.30
CA TRP A 260 -0.09 -1.03 -8.85
C TRP A 260 -0.14 0.38 -8.26
N ARG A 261 0.69 0.64 -7.24
CA ARG A 261 0.70 1.90 -6.49
C ARG A 261 2.11 2.27 -6.08
N MET A 262 2.35 3.55 -5.80
CA MET A 262 3.60 4.02 -5.23
C MET A 262 3.36 5.06 -4.13
N HIS A 263 4.31 5.20 -3.21
CA HIS A 263 4.41 6.35 -2.31
C HIS A 263 5.88 6.70 -2.06
N PHE A 264 6.14 7.96 -1.70
CA PHE A 264 7.46 8.41 -1.25
C PHE A 264 7.65 8.04 0.23
N LEU A 265 8.81 7.49 0.56
CA LEU A 265 9.28 7.40 1.94
C LEU A 265 10.08 8.65 2.32
N ASP A 266 10.83 9.19 1.37
CA ASP A 266 11.58 10.42 1.51
C ASP A 266 11.88 10.98 0.09
N ASN A 267 12.82 11.93 0.02
CA ASN A 267 13.22 12.54 -1.25
C ASN A 267 13.91 11.58 -2.23
N LEU A 268 14.44 10.46 -1.77
CA LEU A 268 15.28 9.54 -2.53
C LEU A 268 14.73 8.11 -2.60
N HIS A 269 13.73 7.76 -1.81
CA HIS A 269 13.24 6.40 -1.66
C HIS A 269 11.73 6.35 -1.86
N ILE A 270 11.28 5.37 -2.63
CA ILE A 270 9.87 5.10 -2.89
C ILE A 270 9.54 3.65 -2.55
N VAL A 271 8.31 3.41 -2.11
CA VAL A 271 7.74 2.06 -2.03
C VAL A 271 6.82 1.85 -3.21
N ILE A 272 7.04 0.77 -3.93
CA ILE A 272 6.22 0.35 -5.06
C ILE A 272 5.48 -0.92 -4.67
N LYS A 273 4.16 -0.91 -4.83
CA LYS A 273 3.32 -2.11 -4.68
C LYS A 273 3.16 -2.80 -6.02
N PHE A 274 3.58 -4.05 -6.06
CA PHE A 274 3.37 -4.96 -7.18
C PHE A 274 2.27 -5.97 -6.85
N GLY A 275 1.44 -6.29 -7.85
CA GLY A 275 0.37 -7.27 -7.73
C GLY A 275 0.13 -8.00 -9.05
N LEU A 276 -0.73 -9.02 -9.04
CA LEU A 276 -1.15 -9.68 -10.28
C LEU A 276 -1.98 -8.71 -11.14
N ALA A 277 -1.82 -8.74 -12.47
CA ALA A 277 -2.58 -7.85 -13.35
C ALA A 277 -4.11 -7.99 -13.16
N ASP A 278 -4.60 -9.22 -12.99
CA ASP A 278 -6.02 -9.50 -12.75
C ASP A 278 -6.51 -8.97 -11.38
N ALA A 279 -5.62 -8.95 -10.38
CA ALA A 279 -5.89 -8.37 -9.06
C ALA A 279 -6.07 -6.85 -9.13
N ILE A 280 -5.25 -6.21 -9.94
CA ILE A 280 -5.21 -4.76 -10.09
C ILE A 280 -6.43 -4.27 -10.86
N VAL A 281 -6.76 -4.90 -12.00
CA VAL A 281 -7.84 -4.48 -12.89
C VAL A 281 -9.23 -4.91 -12.36
N GLY A 282 -9.28 -5.86 -11.43
CA GLY A 282 -10.53 -6.34 -10.83
C GLY A 282 -11.27 -5.27 -10.00
N LYS A 283 -12.60 -5.37 -9.93
CA LYS A 283 -13.48 -4.44 -9.19
C LYS A 283 -13.33 -4.48 -7.65
N ASN A 284 -12.41 -5.26 -7.09
CA ASN A 284 -12.21 -5.37 -5.65
C ASN A 284 -11.21 -4.32 -5.15
N ILE A 285 -11.75 -3.15 -4.81
CA ILE A 285 -10.98 -2.00 -4.29
C ILE A 285 -10.46 -2.25 -2.86
N ASP A 286 -11.08 -3.17 -2.11
CA ASP A 286 -10.69 -3.49 -0.73
C ASP A 286 -9.52 -4.49 -0.69
N SER A 287 -8.29 -3.95 -0.68
CA SER A 287 -7.04 -4.70 -0.53
C SER A 287 -6.97 -5.55 0.75
N ALA A 288 -7.76 -5.24 1.77
CA ALA A 288 -7.74 -5.90 3.08
C ALA A 288 -8.40 -7.29 3.09
N THR A 289 -9.34 -7.56 2.17
CA THR A 289 -10.10 -8.82 2.07
C THR A 289 -9.72 -9.65 0.86
N SER A 290 -8.90 -9.11 -0.05
CA SER A 290 -8.40 -9.89 -1.17
C SER A 290 -7.38 -10.92 -0.69
N SER A 291 -7.62 -12.20 -0.95
CA SER A 291 -6.67 -13.30 -0.69
C SER A 291 -5.42 -13.23 -1.56
N GLN A 292 -5.35 -12.27 -2.50
CA GLN A 292 -4.26 -12.15 -3.46
C GLN A 292 -2.93 -11.77 -2.79
N THR A 293 -1.86 -12.30 -3.37
CA THR A 293 -0.47 -11.98 -3.01
C THR A 293 -0.08 -10.64 -3.63
N SER A 294 0.59 -9.80 -2.87
CA SER A 294 1.16 -8.55 -3.34
C SER A 294 2.52 -8.33 -2.69
N PHE A 295 3.41 -7.66 -3.42
CA PHE A 295 4.78 -7.41 -2.99
C PHE A 295 5.03 -5.92 -2.88
N PHE A 296 5.78 -5.52 -1.87
CA PHE A 296 6.23 -4.17 -1.64
C PHE A 296 7.73 -4.11 -1.93
N VAL A 297 8.12 -3.18 -2.79
CA VAL A 297 9.50 -3.02 -3.26
C VAL A 297 9.98 -1.64 -2.85
N ILE A 298 11.00 -1.57 -2.01
CA ILE A 298 11.67 -0.32 -1.64
C ILE A 298 12.72 -0.03 -2.71
N TYR A 299 12.59 1.10 -3.39
CA TYR A 299 13.43 1.50 -4.52
C TYR A 299 14.10 2.85 -4.24
N SER A 300 15.42 2.91 -4.46
CA SER A 300 16.18 4.15 -4.39
C SER A 300 16.22 4.85 -5.75
N LEU A 301 15.74 6.09 -5.77
CA LEU A 301 15.82 7.01 -6.90
C LEU A 301 17.28 7.35 -7.19
N ALA A 302 18.10 7.70 -6.20
CA ALA A 302 19.48 8.09 -6.43
C ALA A 302 20.30 6.98 -7.13
N THR A 303 20.26 5.76 -6.60
CA THR A 303 21.13 4.67 -7.09
C THR A 303 20.47 3.75 -8.12
N THR A 304 19.16 3.89 -8.36
CA THR A 304 18.36 2.99 -9.21
C THR A 304 18.33 1.53 -8.73
N LYS A 305 18.53 1.32 -7.43
CA LYS A 305 18.64 0.00 -6.80
C LYS A 305 17.38 -0.33 -6.01
N VAL A 306 16.98 -1.60 -6.03
CA VAL A 306 16.00 -2.14 -5.10
C VAL A 306 16.73 -2.45 -3.79
N LEU A 307 16.21 -1.90 -2.69
CA LEU A 307 16.77 -2.06 -1.34
C LEU A 307 16.14 -3.25 -0.60
N GLY A 308 14.83 -3.45 -0.80
CA GLY A 308 14.07 -4.48 -0.10
C GLY A 308 12.86 -4.95 -0.90
N VAL A 309 12.52 -6.23 -0.75
CA VAL A 309 11.32 -6.84 -1.34
C VAL A 309 10.60 -7.62 -0.25
N TYR A 310 9.34 -7.27 -0.01
CA TYR A 310 8.53 -7.78 1.08
C TYR A 310 7.19 -8.27 0.57
N GLU A 311 6.73 -9.41 1.07
CA GLU A 311 5.37 -9.89 0.84
C GLU A 311 4.37 -9.16 1.75
N ASN A 312 3.10 -9.10 1.35
CA ASN A 312 2.01 -8.55 2.18
C ASN A 312 1.70 -9.32 3.48
N THR A 313 2.40 -10.43 3.73
CA THR A 313 2.35 -11.22 4.95
C THR A 313 3.62 -11.06 5.80
N SER A 314 4.56 -10.20 5.40
CA SER A 314 5.85 -10.03 6.06
C SER A 314 5.74 -9.29 7.39
N GLU A 315 6.16 -9.93 8.48
CA GLU A 315 6.31 -9.30 9.80
C GLU A 315 7.47 -8.29 9.84
N GLU A 316 8.49 -8.47 9.00
CA GLU A 316 9.62 -7.54 8.90
C GLU A 316 9.14 -6.18 8.36
N LEU A 317 8.32 -6.20 7.31
CA LEU A 317 7.72 -4.97 6.78
C LEU A 317 6.76 -4.33 7.78
N LEU A 318 6.04 -5.12 8.58
CA LEU A 318 5.19 -4.58 9.64
C LEU A 318 6.01 -3.82 10.69
N LYS A 319 7.16 -4.38 11.12
CA LYS A 319 8.05 -3.70 12.08
C LYS A 319 8.62 -2.41 11.49
N LEU A 320 9.12 -2.47 10.26
CA LEU A 320 9.60 -1.28 9.54
C LEU A 320 8.51 -0.22 9.46
N TYR A 321 7.27 -0.63 9.14
CA TYR A 321 6.12 0.27 9.10
C TYR A 321 5.78 0.89 10.47
N GLU A 322 5.87 0.12 11.56
CA GLU A 322 5.64 0.63 12.92
C GLU A 322 6.71 1.64 13.37
N ASP A 323 7.92 1.54 12.81
CA ASP A 323 9.05 2.43 13.11
C ASP A 323 9.08 3.67 12.19
N TRP A 324 8.48 3.62 11.00
CA TRP A 324 8.46 4.74 10.05
C TRP A 324 7.54 5.89 10.49
N GLN A 325 8.14 7.03 10.87
CA GLN A 325 7.42 8.27 11.17
C GLN A 325 6.64 8.83 9.97
N VAL A 326 7.13 8.59 8.75
CA VAL A 326 6.59 9.12 7.48
C VAL A 326 5.19 8.58 7.16
N CYS A 327 4.84 7.41 7.70
CA CYS A 327 3.53 6.77 7.50
C CYS A 327 2.33 7.54 8.06
N SER A 328 2.56 8.69 8.70
CA SER A 328 1.53 9.55 9.30
C SER A 328 0.99 10.61 8.34
N GLY A 329 1.49 10.65 7.10
CA GLY A 329 1.24 11.74 6.16
C GLY A 329 2.17 12.94 6.43
N THR A 330 2.53 13.68 5.39
CA THR A 330 3.16 14.99 5.56
C THR A 330 2.11 15.98 6.06
N PRO A 331 2.32 16.63 7.23
CA PRO A 331 1.32 17.50 7.79
C PRO A 331 0.97 18.63 6.81
N TYR A 332 -0.32 18.87 6.61
CA TYR A 332 -0.85 19.72 5.54
C TYR A 332 -0.38 21.17 5.58
N ASN A 333 0.18 21.65 6.71
CA ASN A 333 0.51 23.06 6.88
C ASN A 333 1.55 23.41 7.95
N GLN A 334 2.10 22.48 8.74
CA GLN A 334 2.98 22.86 9.86
C GLN A 334 4.07 21.84 10.16
N SER A 335 5.33 22.22 9.93
CA SER A 335 6.55 21.46 10.22
C SER A 335 6.84 21.29 11.73
N GLY A 336 5.84 21.34 12.61
CA GLY A 336 6.06 21.41 14.06
C GLY A 336 5.03 20.73 14.97
N LEU A 337 3.91 20.22 14.43
CA LEU A 337 2.96 19.43 15.21
C LEU A 337 3.17 17.95 14.89
N SER A 338 3.90 17.27 15.77
CA SER A 338 4.05 15.81 15.69
C SER A 338 2.72 15.16 16.08
N ILE A 339 1.93 14.75 15.09
CA ILE A 339 0.74 13.94 15.33
C ILE A 339 1.17 12.62 15.97
N SER A 340 0.49 12.21 17.03
CA SER A 340 0.75 10.93 17.67
C SER A 340 0.58 9.78 16.68
N ASN A 341 1.63 9.01 16.47
CA ASN A 341 1.70 7.84 15.63
C ASN A 341 2.37 6.69 16.41
N PRO A 342 2.28 5.43 15.93
CA PRO A 342 2.87 4.29 16.64
C PRO A 342 4.39 4.38 16.88
N SER A 343 5.11 5.16 16.07
CA SER A 343 6.56 5.33 16.18
C SER A 343 6.99 6.39 17.21
N ASN A 344 6.20 7.47 17.38
CA ASN A 344 6.55 8.61 18.23
C ASN A 344 5.83 8.63 19.59
N SER A 345 4.70 7.95 19.72
CA SER A 345 3.86 8.00 20.92
C SER A 345 3.59 6.62 21.51
N LEU A 346 3.89 6.46 22.80
CA LEU A 346 3.61 5.24 23.56
C LEU A 346 2.11 4.88 23.49
N PHE A 347 1.24 5.89 23.58
CA PHE A 347 -0.20 5.69 23.65
C PHE A 347 -0.78 5.28 22.30
N ALA A 348 -0.34 5.92 21.21
CA ALA A 348 -0.71 5.52 19.86
C ALA A 348 -0.21 4.09 19.55
N ARG A 349 1.00 3.74 20.00
CA ARG A 349 1.56 2.39 19.85
C ARG A 349 0.77 1.33 20.61
N GLU A 350 0.31 1.66 21.82
CA GLU A 350 -0.52 0.74 22.61
C GLU A 350 -1.89 0.50 21.95
N GLU A 351 -2.54 1.55 21.44
CA GLU A 351 -3.79 1.42 20.68
C GLU A 351 -3.57 0.61 19.39
N HIS A 352 -2.52 0.90 18.62
CA HIS A 352 -2.15 0.14 17.43
C HIS A 352 -1.97 -1.36 17.74
N SER A 353 -1.21 -1.66 18.80
CA SER A 353 -1.00 -3.02 19.29
C SER A 353 -2.31 -3.70 19.70
N ARG A 354 -3.21 -2.96 20.35
CA ARG A 354 -4.52 -3.48 20.77
C ARG A 354 -5.41 -3.78 19.57
N ARG A 355 -5.40 -2.93 18.53
CA ARG A 355 -6.11 -3.18 17.26
C ARG A 355 -5.57 -4.43 16.57
N ILE A 356 -4.25 -4.59 16.46
CA ILE A 356 -3.62 -5.79 15.89
C ILE A 356 -4.07 -7.04 16.66
N ARG A 357 -3.96 -7.03 18.00
CA ARG A 357 -4.38 -8.17 18.85
C ARG A 357 -5.86 -8.48 18.70
N ALA A 358 -6.72 -7.48 18.54
CA ALA A 358 -8.15 -7.68 18.32
C ALA A 358 -8.42 -8.39 16.97
N VAL A 359 -7.68 -8.04 15.92
CA VAL A 359 -7.77 -8.73 14.62
C VAL A 359 -7.25 -10.16 14.72
N GLN A 360 -6.17 -10.40 15.46
CA GLN A 360 -5.62 -11.74 15.69
C GLN A 360 -6.60 -12.66 16.40
N LYS A 361 -7.34 -12.16 17.40
CA LYS A 361 -8.31 -12.93 18.20
C LYS A 361 -9.70 -13.12 17.54
N ALA A 362 -9.94 -12.53 16.38
CA ALA A 362 -11.23 -12.63 15.70
C ALA A 362 -11.48 -14.07 15.16
N ARG A 363 -12.75 -14.43 14.90
CA ARG A 363 -13.16 -15.80 14.48
C ARG A 363 -12.45 -16.32 13.22
N ASN A 364 -12.12 -15.43 12.30
CA ASN A 364 -11.33 -15.72 11.08
C ASN A 364 -9.99 -14.95 11.09
N GLY A 365 -9.52 -14.58 12.28
CA GLY A 365 -8.29 -13.85 12.51
C GLY A 365 -7.07 -14.76 12.58
N GLY A 366 -5.91 -14.14 12.69
CA GLY A 366 -4.62 -14.80 12.86
C GLY A 366 -3.48 -13.80 12.76
N PRO A 367 -2.24 -14.17 13.12
CA PRO A 367 -1.09 -13.28 13.02
C PRO A 367 -0.88 -12.80 11.57
N VAL A 368 -0.90 -13.72 10.60
CA VAL A 368 -0.77 -13.41 9.17
C VAL A 368 -1.90 -12.52 8.66
N GLN A 369 -3.14 -12.75 9.10
CA GLN A 369 -4.29 -11.92 8.69
C GLN A 369 -4.24 -10.52 9.31
N ALA A 370 -3.70 -10.40 10.53
CA ALA A 370 -3.50 -9.10 11.17
C ALA A 370 -2.42 -8.29 10.45
N VAL A 371 -1.27 -8.90 10.13
CA VAL A 371 -0.20 -8.29 9.32
C VAL A 371 -0.76 -7.83 7.98
N LYS A 372 -1.44 -8.74 7.26
CA LYS A 372 -2.04 -8.43 5.96
C LYS A 372 -3.05 -7.28 6.03
N ARG A 373 -3.84 -7.20 7.10
CA ARG A 373 -4.81 -6.12 7.29
C ARG A 373 -4.13 -4.77 7.52
N VAL A 374 -3.06 -4.71 8.31
CA VAL A 374 -2.30 -3.46 8.52
C VAL A 374 -1.62 -3.05 7.21
N LEU A 375 -0.87 -3.95 6.59
CA LEU A 375 -0.12 -3.68 5.35
C LEU A 375 -1.02 -3.45 4.13
N SER A 376 -2.28 -3.85 4.16
CA SER A 376 -3.23 -3.57 3.07
C SER A 376 -3.45 -2.08 2.82
N GLY A 377 -3.23 -1.25 3.85
CA GLY A 377 -3.31 0.21 3.76
C GLY A 377 -2.14 0.85 3.03
N LEU A 378 -1.06 0.10 2.75
CA LEU A 378 0.06 0.59 1.97
C LEU A 378 -0.14 0.35 0.46
N PRO A 379 0.36 1.25 -0.40
CA PRO A 379 0.69 2.65 -0.14
C PRO A 379 -0.46 3.47 0.43
N PHE A 380 -0.11 4.40 1.33
CA PHE A 380 -1.04 5.25 2.06
C PHE A 380 -1.40 6.48 1.20
N ASN A 381 -2.59 7.04 1.40
CA ASN A 381 -3.01 8.31 0.81
C ASN A 381 -2.68 9.44 1.78
N ASP A 382 -1.98 10.48 1.32
CA ASP A 382 -1.58 11.64 2.14
C ASP A 382 -2.78 12.38 2.74
N GLN A 383 -3.93 12.37 2.06
CA GLN A 383 -5.14 13.05 2.52
C GLN A 383 -5.99 12.21 3.48
N GLN A 384 -5.59 10.97 3.78
CA GLN A 384 -6.40 10.11 4.64
C GLN A 384 -6.25 10.45 6.11
N PHE A 385 -5.17 11.14 6.51
CA PHE A 385 -4.91 11.45 7.90
C PHE A 385 -5.39 12.86 8.23
N VAL A 386 -6.03 12.99 9.39
CA VAL A 386 -6.55 14.27 9.88
C VAL A 386 -5.59 14.83 10.91
N ASP A 387 -4.99 15.96 10.55
CA ASP A 387 -4.04 16.70 11.39
C ASP A 387 -4.81 17.59 12.38
N SER A 388 -5.26 17.01 13.50
CA SER A 388 -6.00 17.75 14.52
C SER A 388 -5.49 17.44 15.92
N PRO A 389 -5.21 18.46 16.76
CA PRO A 389 -4.76 18.24 18.15
C PRO A 389 -5.82 17.53 19.01
N TYR A 390 -7.09 17.55 18.59
CA TYR A 390 -8.15 16.81 19.27
C TYR A 390 -8.03 15.29 19.14
N LEU A 391 -7.34 14.82 18.10
CA LEU A 391 -7.13 13.41 17.79
C LEU A 391 -5.73 12.93 18.19
N ASP A 392 -5.01 13.74 18.95
CA ASP A 392 -3.71 13.39 19.49
C ASP A 392 -3.90 12.46 20.71
N HIS A 393 -3.32 11.25 20.62
CA HIS A 393 -3.35 10.25 21.67
C HIS A 393 -2.52 10.63 22.92
N GLU A 394 -1.63 11.62 22.81
CA GLU A 394 -0.88 12.17 23.96
C GLU A 394 -1.70 13.19 24.76
N LEU A 395 -2.57 13.93 24.09
CA LEU A 395 -3.40 14.95 24.71
C LEU A 395 -4.70 14.36 25.26
N PHE A 396 -5.37 13.52 24.47
CA PHE A 396 -6.70 13.02 24.79
C PHE A 396 -6.81 11.49 24.77
N SER A 397 -7.63 10.98 25.68
CA SER A 397 -8.13 9.60 25.68
C SER A 397 -9.58 9.61 25.21
N TYR A 398 -9.89 8.84 24.17
CA TYR A 398 -11.21 8.74 23.56
C TYR A 398 -11.43 7.34 22.96
N ASP A 399 -12.69 7.01 22.60
CA ASP A 399 -13.00 5.74 21.92
C ASP A 399 -12.64 5.82 20.43
N ASP A 400 -11.48 5.24 20.13
CA ASP A 400 -10.88 5.18 18.80
C ASP A 400 -11.73 4.39 17.76
N LYS A 401 -12.65 3.54 18.22
CA LYS A 401 -13.59 2.85 17.32
C LYS A 401 -14.62 3.82 16.74
N ALA A 402 -15.02 4.81 17.53
CA ALA A 402 -16.03 5.80 17.17
C ALA A 402 -15.45 6.95 16.34
N ILE A 403 -14.24 7.41 16.68
CA ILE A 403 -13.54 8.50 15.98
C ILE A 403 -12.04 8.28 16.02
N ASN A 404 -11.31 8.62 14.95
CA ASN A 404 -9.86 8.56 14.93
C ASN A 404 -9.28 9.53 13.90
N ASN A 405 -7.95 9.57 13.79
CA ASN A 405 -7.19 10.39 12.85
C ASN A 405 -7.25 9.92 11.38
N VAL A 406 -8.17 9.04 11.00
CA VAL A 406 -8.33 8.58 9.61
C VAL A 406 -9.66 9.09 9.07
N ASP A 407 -9.63 9.81 7.95
CA ASP A 407 -10.81 10.34 7.26
C ASP A 407 -11.63 9.20 6.63
N ARG A 408 -12.49 8.61 7.46
CA ARG A 408 -13.39 7.53 7.07
C ARG A 408 -14.68 7.59 7.88
N ALA A 409 -15.80 7.43 7.20
CA ALA A 409 -17.10 7.31 7.83
C ALA A 409 -17.17 6.09 8.75
N ARG A 410 -17.63 6.29 9.99
CA ARG A 410 -17.73 5.25 11.03
C ARG A 410 -19.17 5.05 11.47
N PRO A 411 -19.55 3.83 11.91
CA PRO A 411 -20.88 3.62 12.44
C PRO A 411 -21.11 4.52 13.66
N SER A 412 -22.20 5.30 13.62
CA SER A 412 -22.61 6.18 14.71
C SER A 412 -22.97 5.36 15.93
N GLY A 413 -22.32 5.62 17.06
CA GLY A 413 -22.75 5.12 18.36
C GLY A 413 -24.04 5.80 18.82
N GLU A 414 -24.71 5.20 19.80
CA GLU A 414 -25.89 5.81 20.45
C GLU A 414 -25.50 6.91 21.45
N HIS A 415 -24.26 6.89 21.94
CA HIS A 415 -23.77 7.77 22.99
C HIS A 415 -22.79 8.81 22.43
N PRO A 416 -22.73 10.01 23.05
CA PRO A 416 -21.72 11.02 22.72
C PRO A 416 -20.30 10.48 22.91
N ILE A 417 -19.40 10.88 22.02
CA ILE A 417 -17.99 10.52 22.08
C ILE A 417 -17.30 11.45 23.08
N LYS A 418 -16.82 10.89 24.19
CA LYS A 418 -16.20 11.65 25.27
C LYS A 418 -14.69 11.72 25.09
N PHE A 419 -14.14 12.90 25.33
CA PHE A 419 -12.71 13.17 25.35
C PHE A 419 -12.28 13.47 26.78
N PHE A 420 -11.34 12.66 27.25
CA PHE A 420 -10.73 12.81 28.56
C PHE A 420 -9.29 13.28 28.39
N ASP A 421 -8.85 14.15 29.28
CA ASP A 421 -7.45 14.53 29.38
C ASP A 421 -6.57 13.31 29.69
N ARG A 422 -5.53 13.08 28.90
CA ARG A 422 -4.71 11.87 29.05
C ARG A 422 -3.93 11.84 30.38
N GLN A 423 -3.47 13.00 30.85
CA GLN A 423 -2.63 13.10 32.05
C GLN A 423 -3.46 13.05 33.34
N THR A 424 -4.59 13.76 33.36
CA THR A 424 -5.42 13.91 34.56
C THR A 424 -6.62 12.97 34.60
N GLY A 425 -7.00 12.36 33.47
CA GLY A 425 -8.21 11.55 33.33
C GLY A 425 -9.51 12.35 33.44
N GLN A 426 -9.43 13.68 33.53
CA GLN A 426 -10.58 14.55 33.68
C GLN A 426 -11.36 14.66 32.36
N PHE A 427 -12.68 14.68 32.46
CA PHE A 427 -13.55 14.93 31.31
C PHE A 427 -13.33 16.36 30.80
N LYS A 428 -13.10 16.53 29.49
CA LYS A 428 -12.89 17.84 28.87
C LYS A 428 -14.08 18.26 28.02
N PHE A 429 -14.48 17.41 27.07
CA PHE A 429 -15.61 17.68 26.18
C PHE A 429 -16.19 16.39 25.61
N ALA A 430 -17.37 16.49 25.00
CA ALA A 430 -17.97 15.40 24.25
C ALA A 430 -18.49 15.89 22.90
N ILE A 431 -18.36 15.06 21.88
CA ILE A 431 -18.93 15.29 20.55
C ILE A 431 -20.15 14.38 20.43
N ASP A 432 -21.34 14.98 20.30
CA ASP A 432 -22.56 14.22 20.07
C ASP A 432 -23.03 14.38 18.62
N PRO A 433 -22.81 13.38 17.75
CA PRO A 433 -23.31 13.43 16.38
C PRO A 433 -24.82 13.20 16.30
N ASN A 434 -25.47 12.75 17.38
CA ASN A 434 -26.89 12.42 17.43
C ASN A 434 -27.74 13.53 18.08
N LEU A 435 -27.35 14.80 17.95
CA LEU A 435 -28.10 15.92 18.52
C LEU A 435 -29.61 15.81 18.21
N PRO A 436 -30.49 16.01 19.21
CA PRO A 436 -31.91 15.78 19.03
C PRO A 436 -32.53 16.92 18.21
N LEU A 437 -32.78 16.69 16.93
CA LEU A 437 -33.78 17.43 16.16
C LEU A 437 -35.16 17.17 16.77
N ASN A 438 -35.53 17.81 17.88
CA ASN A 438 -36.87 17.97 18.49
C ASN A 438 -37.92 16.85 18.29
N SER A 439 -37.49 15.60 18.17
CA SER A 439 -38.35 14.49 17.77
C SER A 439 -37.82 13.21 18.38
N ARG A 440 -38.11 13.03 19.67
CA ARG A 440 -38.10 11.70 20.32
C ARG A 440 -38.91 10.65 19.52
N GLN A 441 -39.76 11.09 18.58
CA GLN A 441 -40.49 10.23 17.65
C GLN A 441 -39.63 9.67 16.50
N VAL A 442 -38.58 10.34 16.02
CA VAL A 442 -37.73 9.82 14.93
C VAL A 442 -36.74 8.75 15.44
N TYR A 443 -36.24 8.88 16.67
CA TYR A 443 -35.39 7.85 17.28
C TYR A 443 -36.12 6.53 17.54
N ALA A 444 -37.44 6.58 17.75
CA ALA A 444 -38.27 5.40 17.92
C ALA A 444 -38.53 4.65 16.61
N GLN A 445 -38.56 5.34 15.46
CA GLN A 445 -38.83 4.75 14.15
C GLN A 445 -37.58 4.23 13.42
N VAL A 446 -36.38 4.57 13.90
CA VAL A 446 -35.08 4.25 13.24
C VAL A 446 -34.21 3.36 14.13
N ARG A 447 -34.80 2.63 15.09
CA ARG A 447 -34.07 1.57 15.82
C ARG A 447 -33.68 0.46 14.83
N GLY A 448 -32.37 0.29 14.62
CA GLY A 448 -31.81 -0.75 13.75
C GLY A 448 -31.25 -0.27 12.40
N VAL A 449 -31.41 1.01 12.04
CA VAL A 449 -30.76 1.55 10.83
C VAL A 449 -29.33 1.98 11.15
N LYS A 450 -28.36 1.37 10.48
CA LYS A 450 -26.94 1.75 10.61
C LYS A 450 -26.75 3.17 10.08
N ARG A 451 -26.32 4.06 10.97
CA ARG A 451 -25.94 5.44 10.64
C ARG A 451 -24.44 5.51 10.54
N TYR A 452 -23.92 6.28 9.59
CA TYR A 452 -22.50 6.53 9.47
C TYR A 452 -22.23 8.01 9.73
N VAL A 453 -21.17 8.30 10.46
CA VAL A 453 -20.74 9.66 10.79
C VAL A 453 -19.32 9.85 10.30
N THR A 454 -19.09 10.96 9.60
CA THR A 454 -17.76 11.48 9.30
C THR A 454 -17.56 12.75 10.10
N CYS A 455 -16.45 12.82 10.85
CA CYS A 455 -16.08 14.02 11.60
C CYS A 455 -14.92 14.71 10.88
N ILE A 456 -15.13 15.95 10.48
CA ILE A 456 -14.11 16.80 9.87
C ILE A 456 -13.68 17.81 10.92
N PHE A 457 -12.40 17.76 11.29
CA PHE A 457 -11.81 18.71 12.22
C PHE A 457 -11.23 19.86 11.44
N HIS A 458 -11.46 21.07 11.92
CA HIS A 458 -10.75 22.21 11.40
C HIS A 458 -9.27 22.14 11.82
N PRO A 459 -8.31 22.49 10.93
CA PRO A 459 -6.88 22.31 11.22
C PRO A 459 -6.35 23.24 12.31
N VAL A 460 -6.98 24.39 12.53
CA VAL A 460 -6.49 25.43 13.46
C VAL A 460 -7.54 25.81 14.50
N ASP A 461 -8.70 26.28 14.04
CA ASP A 461 -9.79 26.68 14.93
C ASP A 461 -10.46 25.54 15.69
N PRO A 462 -11.01 25.79 16.91
CA PRO A 462 -11.72 24.82 17.73
C PRO A 462 -13.13 24.53 17.19
N PHE A 463 -13.18 24.01 15.96
CA PHE A 463 -14.38 23.79 15.17
C PHE A 463 -14.38 22.39 14.58
N ILE A 464 -15.51 21.70 14.70
CA ILE A 464 -15.67 20.32 14.22
C ILE A 464 -17.01 20.22 13.50
N LEU A 465 -17.01 19.58 12.32
CA LEU A 465 -18.19 19.24 11.57
C LEU A 465 -18.46 17.75 11.73
N SER A 466 -19.67 17.37 12.13
CA SER A 466 -20.09 15.97 12.05
C SER A 466 -21.17 15.81 10.98
N ILE A 467 -20.89 15.00 9.97
CA ILE A 467 -21.79 14.71 8.85
C ILE A 467 -22.36 13.32 9.08
N GLN A 468 -23.65 13.25 9.37
CA GLN A 468 -24.37 12.00 9.57
C GLN A 468 -25.09 11.60 8.27
N GLN A 469 -24.72 10.42 7.77
CA GLN A 469 -25.38 9.76 6.65
C GLN A 469 -26.22 8.61 7.17
N VAL A 470 -27.50 8.66 6.86
CA VAL A 470 -28.45 7.59 7.14
C VAL A 470 -28.99 7.14 5.80
N ASN A 471 -28.79 5.86 5.47
CA ASN A 471 -29.26 5.26 4.22
C ASN A 471 -30.72 5.68 3.98
N SER A 472 -31.01 6.26 2.82
CA SER A 472 -32.33 6.73 2.35
C SER A 472 -32.92 8.00 2.99
N SER A 473 -32.20 8.72 3.84
CA SER A 473 -32.69 10.00 4.40
C SER A 473 -31.69 11.15 4.19
N MET A 474 -32.14 12.38 4.48
CA MET A 474 -31.34 13.59 4.31
C MET A 474 -30.07 13.55 5.17
N THR A 475 -28.96 13.98 4.59
CA THR A 475 -27.69 14.16 5.32
C THR A 475 -27.87 15.24 6.37
N VAL A 476 -27.54 14.92 7.62
CA VAL A 476 -27.58 15.87 8.73
C VAL A 476 -26.15 16.34 8.99
N VAL A 477 -25.95 17.65 9.05
CA VAL A 477 -24.65 18.26 9.35
C VAL A 477 -24.78 19.00 10.69
N ASN A 478 -23.97 18.62 11.67
CA ASN A 478 -23.89 19.34 12.94
C ASN A 478 -22.58 20.12 13.01
N LEU A 479 -22.68 21.33 13.55
CA LEU A 479 -21.57 22.23 13.81
C LEU A 479 -21.24 22.17 15.31
N HIS A 480 -20.03 21.77 15.65
CA HIS A 480 -19.55 21.75 17.02
C HIS A 480 -18.52 22.87 17.19
N ILE A 481 -18.83 23.81 18.07
CA ILE A 481 -18.00 24.98 18.35
C ILE A 481 -17.67 24.96 19.84
N ARG A 482 -16.42 25.22 20.18
CA ARG A 482 -16.04 25.42 21.59
C ARG A 482 -16.76 26.65 22.13
N ARG A 483 -17.60 26.44 23.15
CA ARG A 483 -18.17 27.55 23.92
C ARG A 483 -17.09 28.11 24.84
N GLU A 484 -16.69 29.36 24.64
CA GLU A 484 -15.91 30.06 25.64
C GLU A 484 -16.76 30.16 26.91
N GLN A 485 -16.24 29.66 28.02
CA GLN A 485 -16.81 29.98 29.32
C GLN A 485 -16.63 31.50 29.47
N GLN A 486 -17.74 32.24 29.49
CA GLN A 486 -17.73 33.54 30.11
C GLN A 486 -17.22 33.30 31.54
N LEU A 487 -16.03 33.82 31.84
CA LEU A 487 -15.60 34.01 33.22
C LEU A 487 -16.74 34.75 33.91
N GLU A 488 -17.53 34.04 34.73
CA GLU A 488 -18.38 34.69 35.70
C GLU A 488 -17.47 35.63 36.49
N PRO A 489 -17.70 36.95 36.46
CA PRO A 489 -16.94 37.85 37.31
C PRO A 489 -17.29 37.49 38.75
N ASP A 490 -16.31 37.01 39.52
CA ASP A 490 -16.42 36.68 40.95
C ASP A 490 -17.44 37.58 41.66
N ARG A 491 -18.56 36.99 42.09
CA ARG A 491 -19.47 37.57 43.08
C ARG A 491 -20.05 36.53 44.01
#